data_AF-A0A0N8HZA3-F1
#
_entry.id   AF-A0A0N8HZA3-F1
#
_cell.length_a   1.000
_cell.length_b   1.000
_cell.length_c   1.000
_cell.angle_alpha   90.00
_cell.angle_beta   90.00
_cell.angle_gamma   90.00
#
_symmetry.space_group_name_H-M   'P 1'
#
loop_
_entity.id
_entity.type
_entity.pdbx_description
1 polymer ?
#
loop_
_entity_poly.entity_id
_entity_poly.type
_entity_poly.pdbx_seq_one_letter_code
_entity_poly.pdbx_strand_id
1 'polypeptide(L)'
;MKLRATGLTLDEIVADHLDYLHHEAFFVVSTRFEVTAYRTLWFGLQYDSETVEQGETVGNGALATVRWYDGEPVGDGHLQGQFAALKDVVGDMIDKGVFTPSTARQYLKRKLAERVGDRQELLIPTGESPFEKASLNHS
;
A
#
# COMPACT_ATOMS: atom_id res chain seq x y z
N MET A 1 11.06 -13.69 16.67
CA MET A 1 9.96 -12.77 16.28
C MET A 1 9.42 -12.13 17.55
N LYS A 2 9.43 -10.79 17.65
CA LYS A 2 8.94 -10.06 18.84
C LYS A 2 7.54 -9.53 18.52
N LEU A 3 6.60 -9.71 19.45
CA LEU A 3 5.26 -9.13 19.34
C LEU A 3 5.39 -7.60 19.21
N ARG A 4 4.83 -7.04 18.12
CA ARG A 4 4.89 -5.61 17.83
C ARG A 4 3.73 -4.85 18.48
N ALA A 5 2.52 -5.42 18.49
CA ALA A 5 1.32 -4.86 19.10
C ALA A 5 0.22 -5.93 19.23
N THR A 6 -0.85 -5.65 20.00
CA THR A 6 -2.06 -6.49 20.15
C THR A 6 -3.29 -5.61 20.32
N GLY A 7 -4.48 -6.14 20.01
CA GLY A 7 -5.74 -5.41 20.18
C GLY A 7 -5.99 -4.34 19.12
N LEU A 8 -5.31 -4.45 17.98
CA LEU A 8 -5.47 -3.55 16.84
C LEU A 8 -6.40 -4.16 15.79
N THR A 9 -7.14 -3.30 15.12
CA THR A 9 -7.90 -3.61 13.92
C THR A 9 -6.99 -3.70 12.68
N LEU A 10 -7.49 -4.31 11.61
CA LEU A 10 -6.76 -4.38 10.34
C LEU A 10 -6.48 -2.98 9.78
N ASP A 11 -7.43 -2.05 9.89
CA ASP A 11 -7.29 -0.67 9.39
C ASP A 11 -6.19 0.08 10.14
N GLU A 12 -6.12 -0.03 11.47
CA GLU A 12 -5.04 0.55 12.28
C GLU A 12 -3.68 -0.04 11.89
N ILE A 13 -3.61 -1.35 11.67
CA ILE A 13 -2.36 -2.00 11.25
C ILE A 13 -1.90 -1.45 9.89
N VAL A 14 -2.82 -1.42 8.92
CA VAL A 14 -2.59 -0.97 7.54
C VAL A 14 -2.21 0.51 7.47
N ALA A 15 -2.79 1.35 8.32
CA ALA A 15 -2.51 2.79 8.37
C ALA A 15 -1.25 3.14 9.16
N ASP A 16 -1.06 2.57 10.35
CA ASP A 16 -0.18 3.16 11.36
C ASP A 16 0.99 2.24 11.78
N HIS A 17 0.97 0.96 11.40
CA HIS A 17 1.97 -0.01 11.86
C HIS A 17 2.71 -0.74 10.75
N LEU A 18 2.10 -0.88 9.58
CA LEU A 18 2.69 -1.58 8.45
C LEU A 18 3.72 -0.70 7.75
N ASP A 19 4.99 -1.07 7.86
CA ASP A 19 6.06 -0.51 7.03
C ASP A 19 6.02 -1.17 5.64
N TYR A 20 5.51 -0.46 4.65
CA TYR A 20 5.31 -0.94 3.28
C TYR A 20 6.62 -1.10 2.50
N LEU A 21 7.69 -0.40 2.89
CA LEU A 21 8.99 -0.53 2.23
C LEU A 21 9.68 -1.82 2.66
N HIS A 22 9.65 -2.15 3.95
CA HIS A 22 10.45 -3.23 4.52
C HIS A 22 9.70 -4.56 4.66
N HIS A 23 8.37 -4.55 4.76
CA HIS A 23 7.59 -5.78 4.75
C HIS A 23 7.19 -6.13 3.33
N GLU A 24 7.57 -7.31 2.85
CA GLU A 24 7.24 -7.77 1.49
C GLU A 24 5.87 -8.46 1.38
N ALA A 25 5.35 -8.94 2.50
CA ALA A 25 4.08 -9.67 2.56
C ALA A 25 3.38 -9.41 3.90
N PHE A 26 2.06 -9.53 3.87
CA PHE A 26 1.19 -9.42 5.04
C PHE A 26 0.19 -10.57 5.07
N PHE A 27 0.01 -11.21 6.23
CA PHE A 27 -0.86 -12.37 6.37
C PHE A 27 -1.94 -12.09 7.43
N VAL A 28 -3.20 -12.29 7.05
CA VAL A 28 -4.33 -12.30 7.99
C VAL A 28 -4.69 -13.76 8.24
N VAL A 29 -4.70 -14.16 9.51
CA VAL A 29 -5.11 -15.51 9.92
C VAL A 29 -6.40 -15.39 10.70
N SER A 30 -7.46 -16.03 10.22
CA SER A 30 -8.75 -16.04 10.90
C SER A 30 -8.73 -16.95 12.13
N THR A 31 -9.74 -16.83 12.99
CA THR A 31 -9.93 -17.76 14.14
C THR A 31 -10.24 -19.20 13.71
N ARG A 32 -10.55 -19.42 12.43
CA ARG A 32 -10.71 -20.73 11.80
C ARG A 32 -9.44 -21.22 11.11
N PHE A 33 -8.31 -20.53 11.30
CA PHE A 33 -7.02 -20.83 10.67
C PHE A 33 -7.01 -20.67 9.14
N GLU A 34 -7.96 -19.93 8.58
CA GLU A 34 -7.92 -19.54 7.17
C GLU A 34 -6.88 -18.42 7.01
N VAL A 35 -6.01 -18.54 6.01
CA VAL A 35 -4.91 -17.58 5.78
C VAL A 35 -5.20 -16.80 4.51
N THR A 36 -5.27 -15.48 4.63
CA THR A 36 -5.27 -14.56 3.50
C THR A 36 -3.90 -13.91 3.39
N ALA A 37 -3.23 -14.14 2.25
CA ALA A 37 -1.94 -13.55 1.94
C ALA A 37 -2.11 -12.29 1.08
N TYR A 38 -1.43 -11.21 1.48
CA TYR A 38 -1.41 -9.95 0.78
C TYR A 38 0.02 -9.58 0.38
N ARG A 39 0.15 -9.02 -0.82
CA ARG A 39 1.35 -8.33 -1.27
C ARG A 39 1.31 -6.88 -0.80
N THR A 40 2.42 -6.41 -0.24
CA THR A 40 2.64 -4.99 0.07
C THR A 40 3.09 -4.22 -1.16
N LEU A 41 2.53 -3.03 -1.35
CA LEU A 41 2.78 -2.15 -2.48
C LEU A 41 3.09 -0.75 -1.94
N TRP A 42 4.37 -0.41 -1.85
CA TRP A 42 4.81 0.89 -1.33
C TRP A 42 4.78 2.00 -2.38
N PHE A 43 4.15 3.13 -2.04
CA PHE A 43 3.99 4.28 -2.94
C PHE A 43 5.15 5.26 -2.94
N GLY A 44 6.18 5.09 -2.10
CA GLY A 44 7.35 5.96 -2.12
C GLY A 44 8.10 5.89 -3.46
N LEU A 45 8.53 7.03 -3.98
CA LEU A 45 9.12 7.16 -5.33
C LEU A 45 10.63 7.47 -5.30
N GLN A 46 11.28 7.36 -4.15
CA GLN A 46 12.70 7.71 -3.99
C GLN A 46 13.68 6.85 -4.81
N TYR A 47 13.20 5.76 -5.40
CA TYR A 47 13.97 4.91 -6.31
C TYR A 47 13.52 5.06 -7.76
N ASP A 48 12.47 5.82 -8.01
CA ASP A 48 11.76 5.95 -9.29
C ASP A 48 11.75 7.40 -9.79
N SER A 49 12.26 8.35 -9.01
CA SER A 49 12.30 9.80 -9.29
C SER A 49 13.64 10.37 -8.83
N GLU A 50 14.21 11.25 -9.65
CA GLU A 50 15.46 11.96 -9.33
C GLU A 50 15.28 13.09 -8.31
N THR A 51 14.05 13.61 -8.18
CA THR A 51 13.73 14.75 -7.31
C THR A 51 13.15 14.34 -5.95
N VAL A 52 12.65 13.11 -5.80
CA VAL A 52 12.12 12.61 -4.52
C VAL A 52 13.21 11.93 -3.72
N GLU A 53 13.60 12.49 -2.58
CA GLU A 53 14.65 11.92 -1.74
C GLU A 53 14.14 10.86 -0.74
N GLN A 54 12.92 11.03 -0.23
CA GLN A 54 12.35 10.18 0.81
C GLN A 54 10.85 9.98 0.62
N GLY A 55 10.39 8.74 0.85
CA GLY A 55 8.97 8.42 1.00
C GLY A 55 8.68 7.90 2.41
N GLU A 56 7.55 8.31 2.99
CA GLU A 56 7.03 7.66 4.22
C GLU A 56 6.93 6.16 3.99
N THR A 57 7.39 5.35 4.94
CA THR A 57 7.34 3.88 4.82
C THR A 57 6.08 3.30 5.46
N VAL A 58 5.53 3.96 6.48
CA VAL A 58 4.29 3.61 7.16
C VAL A 58 3.12 4.42 6.60
N GLY A 59 1.95 3.78 6.43
CA GLY A 59 0.74 4.44 5.93
C GLY A 59 0.78 4.86 4.45
N ASN A 60 1.90 4.65 3.77
CA ASN A 60 2.12 5.06 2.38
C ASN A 60 2.27 3.87 1.43
N GLY A 61 1.28 2.99 1.44
CA GLY A 61 1.21 1.88 0.50
C GLY A 61 -0.20 1.32 0.38
N ALA A 62 -0.28 0.12 -0.16
CA ALA A 62 -1.50 -0.68 -0.24
C ALA A 62 -1.18 -2.16 -0.04
N LEU A 63 -2.20 -2.93 0.34
CA LEU A 63 -2.18 -4.38 0.36
C LEU A 63 -3.10 -4.92 -0.74
N ALA A 64 -2.60 -5.84 -1.56
CA ALA A 64 -3.42 -6.54 -2.55
C ALA A 64 -3.34 -8.04 -2.30
N THR A 65 -4.48 -8.74 -2.30
CA THR A 65 -4.49 -10.21 -2.13
C THR A 65 -3.67 -10.90 -3.22
N VAL A 66 -2.86 -11.89 -2.84
CA VAL A 66 -2.16 -12.75 -3.81
C VAL A 66 -3.19 -13.69 -4.43
N ARG A 67 -3.08 -13.97 -5.74
CA ARG A 67 -3.97 -14.94 -6.39
C ARG A 67 -3.57 -16.35 -5.95
N TRP A 68 -4.57 -17.21 -5.76
CA TRP A 68 -4.37 -18.62 -5.50
C TRP A 68 -5.00 -19.42 -6.64
N TYR A 69 -4.29 -20.43 -7.12
CA TYR A 69 -4.78 -21.35 -8.14
C TYR A 69 -4.38 -22.76 -7.73
N ASP A 70 -5.36 -23.64 -7.59
CA ASP A 70 -5.16 -25.03 -7.15
C ASP A 70 -4.40 -25.18 -5.82
N GLY A 71 -4.69 -24.31 -4.85
CA GLY A 71 -4.05 -24.33 -3.53
C GLY A 71 -2.63 -23.75 -3.48
N GLU A 72 -2.07 -23.34 -4.62
CA GLU A 72 -0.77 -22.69 -4.72
C GLU A 72 -0.91 -21.19 -4.98
N PRO A 73 -0.05 -20.34 -4.39
CA PRO A 73 0.00 -18.94 -4.77
C PRO A 73 0.49 -18.82 -6.22
N VAL A 74 -0.39 -18.41 -7.13
CA VAL A 74 0.02 -17.99 -8.47
C VAL A 74 0.68 -16.62 -8.30
N GLY A 75 2.00 -16.60 -8.53
CA GLY A 75 2.88 -15.49 -8.17
C GLY A 75 2.33 -14.10 -8.49
N ASP A 76 2.68 -13.15 -7.63
CA ASP A 76 2.30 -11.74 -7.73
C ASP A 76 3.17 -10.93 -8.70
N GLY A 77 4.12 -11.58 -9.39
CA GLY A 77 5.08 -10.93 -10.29
C GLY A 77 4.42 -10.08 -11.38
N HIS A 78 3.23 -10.46 -11.86
CA HIS A 78 2.48 -9.64 -12.82
C HIS A 78 2.00 -8.31 -12.21
N LEU A 79 1.47 -8.34 -10.99
CA LEU A 79 1.05 -7.14 -10.27
C LEU A 79 2.26 -6.29 -9.88
N GLN A 80 3.34 -6.92 -9.42
CA GLN A 80 4.59 -6.26 -9.06
C GLN A 80 5.20 -5.53 -10.26
N GLY A 81 5.33 -6.19 -11.41
CA GLY A 81 5.87 -5.57 -12.62
C GLY A 81 5.00 -4.43 -13.13
N GLN A 82 3.67 -4.59 -13.07
CA GLN A 82 2.73 -3.52 -13.42
C GLN A 82 2.82 -2.31 -12.50
N PHE A 83 2.99 -2.54 -11.19
CA PHE A 83 3.12 -1.48 -10.21
C PHE A 83 4.46 -0.77 -10.32
N ALA A 84 5.56 -1.50 -10.54
CA ALA A 84 6.87 -0.92 -10.81
C ALA A 84 6.85 0.00 -12.06
N ALA A 85 6.27 -0.47 -13.17
CA ALA A 85 6.14 0.35 -14.37
C ALA A 85 5.25 1.59 -14.17
N LEU A 86 4.23 1.50 -13.30
CA LEU A 86 3.41 2.65 -12.95
C LEU A 86 4.22 3.67 -12.12
N LYS A 87 5.06 3.22 -11.19
CA LYS A 87 5.91 4.09 -10.38
C LYS A 87 6.95 4.81 -11.21
N ASP A 88 7.62 4.09 -12.11
CA ASP A 88 8.58 4.64 -13.08
C ASP A 88 7.99 5.84 -13.84
N VAL A 89 6.83 5.63 -14.48
CA VAL A 89 6.12 6.72 -15.19
C VAL A 89 5.71 7.86 -14.26
N VAL A 90 5.25 7.57 -13.04
CA VAL A 90 4.82 8.60 -12.09
C VAL A 90 6.01 9.41 -11.57
N GLY A 91 7.15 8.80 -11.31
CA GLY A 91 8.39 9.49 -10.92
C GLY A 91 8.86 10.44 -12.02
N ASP A 92 8.82 9.96 -13.27
CA ASP A 92 9.07 10.74 -14.49
C ASP A 92 8.18 12.02 -14.57
N MET A 93 6.92 11.90 -14.15
CA MET A 93 5.97 13.02 -14.13
C MET A 93 6.24 14.00 -12.98
N ILE A 94 6.79 13.55 -11.85
CA ILE A 94 7.24 14.45 -10.78
C ILE A 94 8.47 15.21 -11.26
N ASP A 95 9.46 14.53 -11.82
CA ASP A 95 10.73 15.15 -12.24
C ASP A 95 10.52 16.21 -13.33
N LYS A 96 9.52 16.00 -14.19
CA LYS A 96 9.09 16.96 -15.22
C LYS A 96 8.17 18.07 -14.69
N GLY A 97 7.85 18.08 -13.39
CA GLY A 97 6.97 19.06 -12.75
C GLY A 97 5.49 18.94 -13.14
N VAL A 98 5.08 17.81 -13.74
CA VAL A 98 3.68 17.55 -14.11
C VAL A 98 2.84 17.17 -12.90
N PHE A 99 3.41 16.38 -11.98
CA PHE A 99 2.78 16.01 -10.72
C PHE A 99 3.47 16.66 -9.52
N THR A 100 2.66 17.10 -8.57
CA THR A 100 3.13 17.28 -7.19
C THR A 100 3.20 15.92 -6.49
N PRO A 101 3.94 15.79 -5.37
CA PRO A 101 3.97 14.54 -4.60
C PRO A 101 2.58 14.04 -4.16
N SER A 102 1.67 14.95 -3.78
CA SER A 102 0.31 14.59 -3.39
C SER A 102 -0.52 14.08 -4.58
N THR A 103 -0.43 14.74 -5.74
CA THR A 103 -1.09 14.29 -6.97
C THR A 103 -0.54 12.95 -7.43
N ALA A 104 0.78 12.74 -7.36
CA ALA A 104 1.41 11.46 -7.68
C ALA A 104 0.89 10.32 -6.79
N ARG A 105 0.79 10.54 -5.48
CA ARG A 105 0.24 9.54 -4.53
C ARG A 105 -1.22 9.22 -4.84
N GLN A 106 -2.05 10.22 -5.09
CA GLN A 106 -3.45 10.01 -5.48
C GLN A 106 -3.58 9.27 -6.82
N TYR A 107 -2.72 9.61 -7.78
CA TYR A 107 -2.68 8.95 -9.09
C TYR A 107 -2.30 7.48 -8.97
N LEU A 108 -1.28 7.15 -8.16
CA LEU A 108 -0.87 5.77 -7.85
C LEU A 108 -2.02 4.97 -7.23
N LYS A 109 -2.66 5.51 -6.19
CA LYS A 109 -3.82 4.87 -5.53
C LYS A 109 -4.92 4.53 -6.53
N ARG A 110 -5.32 5.52 -7.33
CA ARG A 110 -6.39 5.34 -8.33
C ARG A 110 -6.01 4.33 -9.41
N LYS A 111 -4.82 4.44 -10.01
CA LYS A 111 -4.39 3.54 -11.09
C LYS A 111 -4.15 2.13 -10.61
N LEU A 112 -3.67 1.95 -9.39
CA LEU A 112 -3.58 0.63 -8.77
C LEU A 112 -4.97 0.03 -8.57
N ALA A 113 -5.93 0.77 -8.04
CA ALA A 113 -7.32 0.32 -7.87
C ALA A 113 -7.97 -0.07 -9.21
N GLU A 114 -7.82 0.75 -10.25
CA GLU A 114 -8.31 0.44 -11.60
C GLU A 114 -7.72 -0.86 -12.17
N ARG A 115 -6.43 -1.14 -11.90
CA ARG A 115 -5.74 -2.35 -12.41
C ARG A 115 -6.07 -3.61 -11.63
N VAL A 116 -6.21 -3.49 -10.31
CA VAL A 116 -6.65 -4.59 -9.45
C VAL A 116 -8.08 -4.97 -9.80
N GLY A 117 -8.97 -3.97 -9.89
CA GLY A 117 -10.40 -4.16 -10.14
C GLY A 117 -11.03 -5.14 -9.16
N ASP A 118 -12.10 -5.83 -9.57
CA ASP A 118 -12.82 -6.79 -8.72
C ASP A 118 -12.14 -8.16 -8.63
N ARG A 119 -10.92 -8.30 -9.16
CA ARG A 119 -10.22 -9.59 -9.24
C ARG A 119 -9.52 -9.97 -7.94
N GLN A 120 -9.15 -8.96 -7.14
CA GLN A 120 -8.39 -9.10 -5.90
C GLN A 120 -8.90 -8.04 -4.92
N GLU A 121 -8.94 -8.38 -3.64
CA GLU A 121 -9.14 -7.37 -2.60
C GLU A 121 -7.91 -6.44 -2.55
N LEU A 122 -8.18 -5.13 -2.44
CA LEU A 122 -7.19 -4.06 -2.31
C LEU A 122 -7.52 -3.21 -1.09
N LEU A 123 -6.60 -3.15 -0.12
CA LEU A 123 -6.68 -2.32 1.06
C LEU A 123 -5.71 -1.14 0.89
N ILE A 124 -6.24 0.08 0.91
CA ILE A 124 -5.44 1.30 0.87
C ILE A 124 -5.75 2.07 2.15
N PRO A 125 -4.73 2.54 2.91
CA PRO A 125 -4.95 3.46 4.02
C PRO A 125 -5.74 4.68 3.53
N THR A 126 -6.98 4.79 4.01
CA THR A 126 -7.77 6.02 3.96
C THR A 126 -7.16 6.91 5.03
N GLY A 127 -6.28 7.83 4.62
CA GLY A 127 -5.48 8.65 5.53
C GLY A 127 -6.26 9.67 6.36
N GLU A 128 -7.45 9.33 6.86
CA GLU A 128 -8.00 10.03 8.03
C GLU A 128 -7.19 9.56 9.24
N SER A 129 -6.12 10.28 9.52
CA SER A 129 -5.42 10.14 10.79
C SER A 129 -6.44 10.30 11.93
N PRO A 130 -6.44 9.42 12.97
CA PRO A 130 -7.24 9.63 14.17
C PRO A 130 -6.99 11.00 14.82
N PHE A 131 -5.82 11.59 14.58
CA PHE A 131 -5.45 12.91 15.07
C PHE A 131 -6.15 14.06 14.33
N GLU A 132 -6.58 13.88 13.08
CA GLU A 132 -7.40 14.89 12.38
C GLU A 132 -8.83 14.93 12.92
N LYS A 133 -9.41 13.77 13.30
CA LYS A 133 -10.74 13.71 13.95
C LYS A 133 -10.76 14.40 15.32
N ALA A 134 -9.66 14.36 16.07
CA ALA A 134 -9.56 15.02 17.36
C ALA A 134 -9.57 16.56 17.26
N SER A 135 -9.03 17.12 16.19
CA SER A 135 -9.00 18.58 15.96
C SER A 135 -10.31 19.16 15.43
N LEU A 136 -11.14 18.34 14.77
CA LEU A 136 -12.44 18.77 14.23
C LEU A 136 -13.59 18.74 15.26
N ASN A 137 -13.42 18.02 16.37
CA ASN A 137 -14.46 17.88 17.41
C ASN A 137 -14.36 18.91 18.54
N HIS A 138 -13.44 19.86 18.44
CA HIS A 138 -13.31 21.01 19.35
C HIS A 138 -13.39 22.32 18.55
N SER A 139 -14.59 22.66 18.07
CA SER A 139 -14.95 24.01 17.62
C SER A 139 -16.42 24.28 17.89
#